data_AF-A0A3N5Y8K4-F1
#
_entry.id   AF-A0A3N5Y8K4-F1
#
_cell.length_a   1.000
_cell.length_b   1.000
_cell.length_c   1.000
_cell.angle_alpha   90.00
_cell.angle_beta   90.00
_cell.angle_gamma   90.00
#
_symmetry.space_group_name_H-M   'P 1'
#
loop_
_entity.id
_entity.type
_entity.pdbx_description
1 polymer ?
#
loop_
_entity_poly.entity_id
_entity_poly.type
_entity_poly.pdbx_seq_one_letter_code
_entity_poly.pdbx_strand_id
1 'polypeptide(L)' 'MDQVAEIKRIYLTSTSRTIETDLQRAIALLRSIEKEEDRERAAVFMDGLSLMRSEWKGVEKV' A
#
# COMPACT_ATOMS: atom_id res chain seq x y z
N MET A 1 10.55 -0.61 14.18
CA MET A 1 10.49 -1.15 12.80
C MET A 1 10.35 0.02 11.86
N ASP A 2 11.00 0.00 10.71
CA ASP A 2 10.84 1.04 9.69
C ASP A 2 9.48 0.87 8.98
N GLN A 3 8.57 1.81 9.22
CA GLN A 3 7.21 1.79 8.67
C GLN A 3 7.20 1.91 7.14
N VAL A 4 8.13 2.70 6.58
CA VAL A 4 8.27 2.87 5.13
C VAL A 4 8.74 1.58 4.49
N ALA A 5 9.71 0.91 5.11
CA ALA A 5 10.18 -0.39 4.65
C ALA A 5 9.07 -1.46 4.68
N GLU A 6 8.17 -1.40 5.67
CA GLU A 6 7.04 -2.32 5.74
C GLU A 6 5.96 -2.01 4.69
N ILE A 7 5.62 -0.74 4.47
CA ILE A 7 4.72 -0.35 3.37
C ILE A 7 5.30 -0.78 2.02
N LYS A 8 6.61 -0.62 1.79
CA LYS A 8 7.30 -1.12 0.60
C LYS A 8 7.18 -2.64 0.47
N ARG A 9 7.35 -3.38 1.57
CA ARG A 9 7.19 -4.85 1.56
C ARG A 9 5.78 -5.23 1.13
N ILE A 10 4.77 -4.62 1.72
CA ILE A 10 3.35 -4.84 1.37
C ILE A 10 3.15 -4.59 -0.13
N TYR A 11 3.63 -3.46 -0.66
CA TYR A 11 3.55 -3.15 -2.08
C TYR A 11 4.16 -4.24 -2.98
N LEU A 12 5.35 -4.75 -2.63
CA LEU A 12 6.05 -5.76 -3.43
C LEU A 12 5.43 -7.17 -3.35
N THR A 13 4.69 -7.48 -2.28
CA THR A 13 4.12 -8.82 -2.06
C THR A 13 2.60 -8.89 -2.24
N SER A 14 1.93 -7.75 -2.47
CA SER A 14 0.48 -7.70 -2.64
C SER A 14 0.03 -8.50 -3.86
N THR A 15 -1.14 -9.13 -3.74
CA THR A 15 -1.78 -9.89 -4.82
C THR A 15 -3.23 -9.47 -4.96
N SER A 16 -3.89 -9.84 -6.07
CA SER A 16 -5.33 -9.59 -6.25
C SER A 16 -6.20 -10.16 -5.12
N ARG A 17 -5.72 -11.22 -4.45
CA ARG A 17 -6.43 -11.87 -3.33
C ARG A 17 -6.25 -11.14 -1.99
N THR A 18 -5.19 -10.36 -1.84
CA THR A 18 -4.79 -9.77 -0.55
C THR A 18 -4.87 -8.23 -0.54
N ILE A 19 -5.01 -7.60 -1.71
CA ILE A 19 -4.89 -6.15 -1.91
C ILE A 19 -5.75 -5.30 -0.97
N GLU A 20 -6.97 -5.75 -0.63
CA GLU A 20 -7.84 -5.02 0.31
C GLU A 20 -7.24 -4.97 1.72
N THR A 21 -6.82 -6.12 2.24
CA THR A 21 -6.23 -6.26 3.58
C THR A 21 -4.85 -5.61 3.64
N ASP A 22 -4.06 -5.78 2.59
CA ASP A 22 -2.74 -5.19 2.44
C ASP A 22 -2.82 -3.66 2.47
N LEU A 23 -3.78 -3.07 1.75
CA LEU A 23 -3.99 -1.64 1.75
C LEU A 23 -4.45 -1.13 3.12
N GLN A 24 -5.34 -1.84 3.83
CA GLN A 24 -5.73 -1.47 5.19
C GLN A 24 -4.53 -1.43 6.13
N ARG A 25 -3.65 -2.43 6.06
CA ARG A 25 -2.42 -2.46 6.85
C ARG A 25 -1.48 -1.31 6.47
N ALA A 26 -1.31 -1.04 5.19
CA ALA A 26 -0.47 0.06 4.71
C ALA A 26 -0.99 1.44 5.18
N ILE A 27 -2.32 1.66 5.20
CA ILE A 27 -2.94 2.88 5.75
C ILE A 27 -2.64 3.01 7.25
N ALA A 28 -2.74 1.92 8.02
CA ALA A 28 -2.44 1.96 9.45
C ALA A 28 -0.97 2.33 9.71
N LEU A 29 -0.04 1.76 8.92
CA LEU A 29 1.38 2.09 8.98
C LEU A 29 1.64 3.56 8.59
N LEU A 30 1.04 4.03 7.49
CA LEU A 30 1.19 5.42 7.02
C LEU A 30 0.78 6.43 8.09
N ARG A 31 -0.33 6.17 8.80
CA ARG A 31 -0.81 7.04 9.90
C ARG A 31 0.13 7.09 11.10
N SER A 32 0.97 6.08 11.27
CA SER A 32 1.93 6.02 12.36
C SER A 32 3.28 6.69 12.05
N ILE A 33 3.47 7.16 10.82
CA ILE A 33 4.70 7.88 10.41
C ILE A 33 4.61 9.34 10.89
N GLU A 34 5.53 9.72 11.77
CA GLU A 34 5.62 11.08 12.34
C GLU A 34 6.45 12.05 11.49
N LYS A 35 7.45 11.54 10.76
CA LYS A 35 8.34 12.35 9.93
C LYS A 35 7.75 12.57 8.55
N GLU A 36 7.69 13.83 8.13
CA GLU A 36 7.12 14.19 6.82
C GLU A 36 7.90 13.55 5.66
N GLU A 37 9.23 13.55 5.71
CA GLU A 37 10.07 12.92 4.68
C GLU A 37 9.77 11.42 4.50
N ASP A 38 9.55 10.70 5.61
CA ASP A 38 9.20 9.28 5.55
C ASP A 38 7.77 9.07 5.02
N ARG A 39 6.86 10.02 5.27
CA ARG A 39 5.49 10.00 4.76
C ARG A 39 5.46 10.25 3.25
N GLU A 40 6.25 11.20 2.76
CA GLU A 40 6.42 11.47 1.33
C GLU A 40 6.98 10.25 0.59
N ARG A 41 7.99 9.59 1.16
CA ARG A 41 8.54 8.34 0.61
C ARG A 41 7.51 7.22 0.59
N ALA A 42 6.71 7.09 1.66
CA ALA A 42 5.65 6.09 1.73
C ALA A 42 4.53 6.33 0.71
N ALA A 43 4.23 7.58 0.37
CA ALA A 43 3.15 7.95 -0.55
C ALA A 43 3.29 7.27 -1.92
N VAL A 44 4.50 7.17 -2.46
CA VAL A 44 4.77 6.50 -3.75
C VAL A 44 4.29 5.04 -3.75
N PHE A 45 4.50 4.31 -2.65
CA PHE A 45 4.03 2.93 -2.52
C PHE A 45 2.51 2.85 -2.33
N MET A 46 1.92 3.83 -1.63
CA MET A 46 0.46 3.92 -1.42
C MET A 46 -0.30 4.16 -2.72
N ASP A 47 0.25 4.99 -3.61
CA ASP A 47 -0.29 5.23 -4.95
C ASP A 47 -0.24 3.95 -5.79
N GLY A 48 0.89 3.23 -5.75
CA GLY A 48 1.03 1.93 -6.40
C GLY A 48 0.03 0.88 -5.91
N LEU A 49 -0.16 0.78 -4.59
CA LEU A 49 -1.18 -0.10 -3.99
C LEU A 49 -2.61 0.29 -4.42
N SER A 50 -2.90 1.58 -4.52
CA SER A 50 -4.20 2.06 -4.95
C SER A 50 -4.47 1.77 -6.43
N LEU A 51 -3.44 1.87 -7.28
CA LEU A 51 -3.52 1.48 -8.68
C LEU A 51 -3.76 -0.03 -8.82
N MET A 52 -2.96 -0.87 -8.17
CA MET A 52 -3.13 -2.34 -8.19
C MET A 52 -4.54 -2.76 -7.76
N ARG A 53 -5.08 -2.13 -6.69
CA ARG A 53 -6.45 -2.35 -6.24
C ARG A 53 -7.47 -2.02 -7.33
N SER A 54 -7.31 -0.88 -8.00
CA SER A 54 -8.21 -0.43 -9.06
C SER A 54 -8.19 -1.39 -10.25
N GLU A 55 -7.00 -1.78 -10.71
CA GLU A 55 -6.82 -2.73 -11.80
C GLU A 55 -7.46 -4.08 -11.47
N TRP A 56 -7.18 -4.65 -10.29
CA TRP A 56 -7.72 -5.96 -9.92
C TRP A 56 -9.22 -5.94 -9.61
N LYS A 57 -9.78 -4.84 -9.09
CA LYS A 57 -11.24 -4.67 -9.01
C LYS A 57 -11.90 -4.53 -10.38
N GLY A 58 -11.17 -4.01 -11.37
CA GLY A 58 -11.63 -3.89 -12.76
C GLY A 58 -11.68 -5.23 -13.51
N VAL A 59 -10.88 -6.22 -13.11
CA VAL A 59 -10.80 -7.54 -13.75
C VAL A 59 -12.01 -8.45 -13.45
N GLU A 60 -12.83 -8.13 -12.44
CA GLU A 60 -14.02 -8.93 -12.07
C GLU A 60 -15.24 -8.72 -12.99
N LYS A 61 -15.10 -7.94 -14.08
CA LYS A 61 -16.15 -7.74 -15.10
C LYS A 61 -15.75 -8.29 -16.46
N VAL A 62 -15.59 -9.61 -16.60
CA VAL A 62 -15.67 -10.32 -17.89
C VAL A 62 -16.33 -11.68 -17.69
#